data_AF-A0AAW6KGB6-F1
#
_entry.id   AF-A0AAW6KGB6-F1
#
_cell.length_a   1.000
_cell.length_b   1.000
_cell.length_c   1.000
_cell.angle_alpha   90.00
_cell.angle_beta   90.00
_cell.angle_gamma   90.00
#
_symmetry.space_group_name_H-M   'P 1'
#
loop_
_entity.id
_entity.type
_entity.pdbx_description
1 polymer ?
#
loop_
_entity_poly.entity_id
_entity_poly.type
_entity_poly.pdbx_seq_one_letter_code
_entity_poly.pdbx_strand_id
1 'polypeptide(L)'
;DDFSMLHQSMKDALTVGAELKNYYRFREDQDDQGYLHDLVKTCQDVLAEIENYDLIKQHLLELCSYYCDLQVHKHVVEHERVPRLEAWFENYRSALPKMEWYEFSACAGSTLGIFCLVSYSVRSDFTESMAGKIRDSYFPYIQGLHILLDYLIDQEEDLIGGDLNFCTYYPSHSDMMERLEYFIEMADEHLRGIPHENFHRLINRGLLGVYLSDDKVAGQKEIGRLAKRLIKASGKTSYFFYINGRAYRKIQKMPWMKSS
;
A
#
# COMPACT_ATOMS: atom_id res chain seq x y z
N ASP A 1 8.65 8.56 19.33
CA ASP A 1 9.95 9.17 18.97
C ASP A 1 10.82 8.25 18.14
N ASP A 2 11.13 7.05 18.62
CA ASP A 2 11.94 6.08 17.86
C ASP A 2 11.36 5.73 16.48
N PHE A 3 10.11 5.24 16.40
CA PHE A 3 9.46 4.98 15.10
C PHE A 3 9.46 6.18 14.16
N SER A 4 9.22 7.38 14.70
CA SER A 4 9.20 8.62 13.91
C SER A 4 10.59 8.93 13.34
N MET A 5 11.65 8.70 14.12
CA MET A 5 13.02 8.95 13.69
C MET A 5 13.51 7.91 12.68
N LEU A 6 13.12 6.65 12.83
CA LEU A 6 13.36 5.65 11.79
C LEU A 6 12.70 6.05 10.48
N HIS A 7 11.42 6.41 10.50
CA HIS A 7 10.67 6.78 9.30
C HIS A 7 11.11 8.12 8.70
N GLN A 8 11.80 8.98 9.45
CA GLN A 8 12.47 10.14 8.89
C GLN A 8 13.49 9.75 7.82
N SER A 9 14.10 8.56 7.91
CA SER A 9 14.99 8.04 6.85
C SER A 9 14.27 7.93 5.50
N MET A 10 12.99 7.54 5.47
CA MET A 10 12.21 7.48 4.24
C MET A 10 11.96 8.88 3.65
N LYS A 11 11.65 9.87 4.50
CA LYS A 11 11.46 11.26 4.06
C LYS A 11 12.77 11.85 3.53
N ASP A 12 13.89 11.56 4.20
CA ASP A 12 15.22 12.00 3.79
C ASP A 12 15.67 11.28 2.51
N ALA A 13 15.33 10.00 2.31
CA ALA A 13 15.58 9.24 1.09
C ALA A 13 14.88 9.84 -0.14
N LEU A 14 13.70 10.43 0.05
CA LEU A 14 12.93 11.09 -1.00
C LEU A 14 13.25 12.59 -1.14
N THR A 15 14.19 13.11 -0.33
CA THR A 15 14.63 14.51 -0.35
C THR A 15 16.07 14.60 -0.82
N VAL A 16 16.27 14.93 -2.10
CA VAL A 16 17.61 15.11 -2.68
C VAL A 16 18.39 16.15 -1.86
N GLY A 17 19.59 15.76 -1.42
CA GLY A 17 20.48 16.59 -0.61
C GLY A 17 20.13 16.69 0.88
N ALA A 18 19.12 15.97 1.40
CA ALA A 18 18.86 15.96 2.84
C ALA A 18 20.04 15.36 3.62
N GLU A 19 20.41 16.03 4.71
CA GLU A 19 21.46 15.55 5.61
C GLU A 19 21.06 14.24 6.28
N LEU A 20 22.01 13.29 6.29
CA LEU A 20 21.86 12.04 7.02
C LEU A 20 21.85 12.31 8.51
N LYS A 21 20.93 11.64 9.22
CA LYS A 21 20.78 11.76 10.67
C LYS A 21 21.12 10.42 11.33
N ASN A 22 21.36 10.43 12.63
CA ASN A 22 21.31 9.19 13.40
C ASN A 22 19.82 8.79 13.54
N TYR A 23 19.35 7.97 12.59
CA TYR A 23 17.96 7.50 12.56
C TYR A 23 17.62 6.57 13.75
N TYR A 24 18.63 6.01 14.40
CA TYR A 24 18.54 5.13 15.56
C TYR A 24 18.73 5.87 16.89
N ARG A 25 18.77 7.21 16.92
CA ARG A 25 19.14 8.00 18.13
C ARG A 25 18.27 7.75 19.38
N PHE A 26 17.12 7.10 19.23
CA PHE A 26 16.17 6.81 20.32
C PHE A 26 16.11 5.33 20.73
N ARG A 27 17.06 4.50 20.25
CA ARG A 27 17.19 3.09 20.64
C ARG A 27 18.61 2.74 21.02
N GLU A 28 18.78 1.59 21.67
CA GLU A 28 20.09 1.08 22.10
C GLU A 28 20.91 0.56 20.90
N ASP A 29 20.29 -0.20 20.01
CA ASP A 29 20.93 -0.76 18.82
C ASP A 29 21.04 0.30 17.71
N GLN A 30 22.22 0.91 17.56
CA GLN A 30 22.46 2.00 16.59
C GLN A 30 23.53 1.68 15.53
N ASP A 31 24.37 0.66 15.75
CA ASP A 31 25.40 0.26 14.80
C ASP A 31 24.83 -0.73 13.78
N ASP A 32 24.40 -0.21 12.64
CA ASP A 32 23.93 -0.97 11.48
C ASP A 32 25.00 -1.09 10.39
N GLN A 33 26.26 -0.75 10.69
CA GLN A 33 27.37 -0.69 9.73
C GLN A 33 27.10 0.21 8.51
N GLY A 34 26.28 1.25 8.67
CA GLY A 34 25.95 2.22 7.62
C GLY A 34 24.80 1.80 6.70
N TYR A 35 24.18 0.64 6.93
CA TYR A 35 23.16 0.07 6.05
C TYR A 35 22.01 1.03 5.70
N LEU A 36 21.40 1.67 6.71
CA LEU A 36 20.29 2.60 6.49
C LEU A 36 20.75 3.91 5.85
N HIS A 37 21.98 4.36 6.14
CA HIS A 37 22.57 5.51 5.46
C HIS A 37 22.78 5.22 3.97
N ASP A 38 23.28 4.03 3.63
CA ASP A 38 23.50 3.60 2.24
C ASP A 38 22.17 3.50 1.47
N LEU A 39 21.10 2.99 2.10
CA LEU A 39 19.76 2.99 1.51
C LEU A 39 19.25 4.40 1.21
N VAL A 40 19.36 5.31 2.19
CA VAL A 40 18.94 6.71 2.02
C VAL A 40 19.74 7.37 0.90
N LYS A 41 21.07 7.18 0.88
CA LYS A 41 21.94 7.76 -0.16
C LYS A 41 21.66 7.21 -1.54
N THR A 42 21.45 5.90 -1.67
CA THR A 42 21.09 5.28 -2.94
C THR A 42 19.82 5.93 -3.53
N CYS A 43 18.78 6.15 -2.71
CA CYS A 43 17.58 6.84 -3.17
C CYS A 43 17.85 8.31 -3.54
N GLN A 44 18.59 9.05 -2.71
CA GLN A 44 18.92 10.44 -2.99
C GLN A 44 19.72 10.59 -4.29
N ASP A 45 20.72 9.74 -4.51
CA ASP A 45 21.60 9.78 -5.68
C ASP A 45 20.82 9.47 -6.96
N VAL A 46 19.99 8.42 -6.96
CA VAL A 46 19.12 8.10 -8.10
C VAL A 46 18.12 9.22 -8.38
N LEU A 47 17.47 9.77 -7.36
CA LEU A 47 16.51 10.87 -7.54
C LEU A 47 17.18 12.16 -8.03
N ALA A 48 18.45 12.40 -7.67
CA ALA A 48 19.20 13.57 -8.11
C ALA A 48 19.51 13.56 -9.62
N GLU A 49 19.53 12.36 -10.25
CA GLU A 49 19.73 12.20 -11.69
C GLU A 49 18.45 12.42 -12.51
N ILE A 50 17.28 12.49 -11.86
CA ILE A 50 15.99 12.65 -12.54
C ILE A 50 15.73 14.14 -12.82
N GLU A 51 15.75 14.52 -14.10
CA GLU A 51 15.49 15.89 -14.56
C GLU A 51 14.16 16.46 -14.01
N ASN A 52 13.13 15.62 -13.89
CA ASN A 52 11.80 16.03 -13.44
C ASN A 52 11.56 15.82 -11.93
N TYR A 53 12.59 15.63 -11.11
CA TYR A 53 12.43 15.37 -9.67
C TYR A 53 11.58 16.45 -8.97
N ASP A 54 11.80 17.72 -9.30
CA ASP A 54 11.07 18.84 -8.69
C ASP A 54 9.55 18.76 -8.94
N LEU A 55 9.11 18.16 -10.07
CA LEU A 55 7.70 17.99 -10.41
C LEU A 55 7.00 16.93 -9.55
N ILE A 56 7.75 15.99 -8.97
CA ILE A 56 7.18 14.90 -8.16
C ILE A 56 7.47 15.05 -6.66
N LYS A 57 8.47 15.85 -6.27
CA LYS A 57 8.96 15.96 -4.88
C LYS A 57 7.83 16.14 -3.87
N GLN A 58 6.91 17.07 -4.10
CA GLN A 58 5.83 17.33 -3.16
C GLN A 58 4.87 16.14 -3.03
N HIS A 59 4.53 15.50 -4.15
CA HIS A 59 3.69 14.30 -4.15
C HIS A 59 4.37 13.10 -3.46
N LEU A 60 5.68 12.93 -3.67
CA LEU A 60 6.46 11.88 -2.98
C LEU A 60 6.43 12.09 -1.46
N LEU A 61 6.70 13.31 -1.00
CA LEU A 61 6.73 13.64 0.42
C LEU A 61 5.34 13.57 1.07
N GLU A 62 4.29 13.92 0.33
CA GLU A 62 2.90 13.74 0.77
C GLU A 62 2.56 12.25 0.98
N LEU A 63 2.77 11.40 -0.03
CA LEU A 63 2.45 9.97 0.11
C LEU A 63 3.34 9.28 1.15
N CYS A 64 4.62 9.69 1.22
CA CYS A 64 5.55 9.21 2.22
C CYS A 64 5.15 9.63 3.63
N SER A 65 4.64 10.85 3.83
CA SER A 65 4.18 11.28 5.16
C SER A 65 3.00 10.43 5.63
N TYR A 66 2.01 10.16 4.78
CA TYR A 66 0.91 9.26 5.14
C TYR A 66 1.42 7.88 5.57
N TYR A 67 2.32 7.29 4.79
CA TYR A 67 2.89 5.99 5.12
C TYR A 67 3.65 6.04 6.46
N CYS A 68 4.55 7.01 6.63
CA CYS A 68 5.35 7.15 7.85
C CYS A 68 4.47 7.36 9.09
N ASP A 69 3.45 8.22 8.99
CA ASP A 69 2.56 8.54 10.09
C ASP A 69 1.74 7.29 10.48
N LEU A 70 1.23 6.54 9.50
CA LEU A 70 0.59 5.24 9.73
C LEU A 70 1.51 4.31 10.53
N GLN A 71 2.77 4.15 10.12
CA GLN A 71 3.70 3.24 10.81
C GLN A 71 3.97 3.68 12.25
N VAL A 72 4.08 4.99 12.50
CA VAL A 72 4.22 5.54 13.86
C VAL A 72 2.97 5.24 14.70
N HIS A 73 1.76 5.47 14.16
CA HIS A 73 0.52 5.28 14.89
C HIS A 73 0.17 3.80 15.12
N LYS A 74 0.53 2.90 14.19
CA LYS A 74 0.23 1.46 14.29
C LYS A 74 1.13 0.72 15.29
N HIS A 75 2.37 1.17 15.50
CA HIS A 75 3.37 0.43 16.29
C HIS A 75 3.56 0.92 17.74
N VAL A 76 2.76 1.90 18.20
CA VAL A 76 2.72 2.22 19.64
C VAL A 76 2.08 1.09 20.45
N VAL A 77 2.11 1.24 21.78
CA VAL A 77 1.40 0.35 22.71
C VAL A 77 -0.07 0.20 22.32
N GLU A 78 -0.59 -1.02 22.43
CA GLU A 78 -1.87 -1.43 21.81
C GLU A 78 -3.04 -0.48 22.09
N HIS A 79 -3.22 -0.06 23.34
CA HIS A 79 -4.32 0.80 23.77
C HIS A 79 -4.25 2.24 23.22
N GLU A 80 -3.10 2.67 22.69
CA GLU A 80 -2.93 3.98 22.07
C GLU A 80 -3.13 3.97 20.55
N ARG A 81 -3.08 2.79 19.90
CA ARG A 81 -3.09 2.68 18.42
C ARG A 81 -4.33 3.32 17.79
N VAL A 82 -5.52 2.84 18.17
CA VAL A 82 -6.80 3.30 17.60
C VAL A 82 -7.06 4.78 17.87
N PRO A 83 -6.98 5.29 19.13
CA PRO A 83 -7.21 6.71 19.39
C PRO A 83 -6.28 7.64 18.58
N ARG A 84 -5.03 7.23 18.37
CA ARG A 84 -4.08 7.99 17.55
C ARG A 84 -4.45 7.98 16.07
N LEU A 85 -4.85 6.83 15.53
CA LEU A 85 -5.26 6.70 14.12
C LEU A 85 -6.54 7.49 13.83
N GLU A 86 -7.52 7.46 14.74
CA GLU A 86 -8.75 8.24 14.63
C GLU A 86 -8.47 9.75 14.67
N ALA A 87 -7.66 10.20 15.63
CA ALA A 87 -7.26 11.61 15.73
C ALA A 87 -6.43 12.07 14.53
N TRP A 88 -5.55 11.20 14.01
CA TRP A 88 -4.78 11.47 12.80
C TRP A 88 -5.69 11.63 11.58
N PHE A 89 -6.65 10.72 11.39
CA PHE A 89 -7.63 10.78 10.30
C PHE A 89 -8.47 12.05 10.33
N GLU A 90 -8.86 12.55 11.51
CA GLU A 90 -9.68 13.76 11.62
C GLU A 90 -9.02 14.98 10.97
N ASN A 91 -7.68 15.06 10.97
CA ASN A 91 -6.94 16.14 10.30
C ASN A 91 -7.08 16.11 8.77
N TYR A 92 -7.44 14.96 8.19
CA TYR A 92 -7.55 14.74 6.76
C TYR A 92 -8.99 14.53 6.29
N ARG A 93 -9.93 14.24 7.19
CA ARG A 93 -11.31 13.86 6.87
C ARG A 93 -11.97 14.82 5.87
N SER A 94 -11.78 16.13 6.02
CA SER A 94 -12.40 17.13 5.14
C SER A 94 -11.80 17.19 3.72
N ALA A 95 -10.56 16.71 3.55
CA ALA A 95 -9.85 16.69 2.27
C ALA A 95 -9.95 15.33 1.55
N LEU A 96 -10.54 14.32 2.21
CA LEU A 96 -10.66 12.97 1.68
C LEU A 96 -12.08 12.68 1.20
N PRO A 97 -12.25 11.75 0.24
CA PRO A 97 -13.55 11.15 -0.03
C PRO A 97 -14.16 10.51 1.22
N LYS A 98 -15.47 10.26 1.20
CA LYS A 98 -16.16 9.62 2.33
C LYS A 98 -15.58 8.23 2.61
N MET A 99 -14.89 8.10 3.74
CA MET A 99 -14.29 6.88 4.24
C MET A 99 -14.17 6.92 5.77
N GLU A 100 -13.88 5.79 6.37
CA GLU A 100 -13.59 5.67 7.80
C GLU A 100 -12.08 5.70 8.08
N TRP A 101 -11.69 5.88 9.35
CA TRP A 101 -10.27 5.99 9.74
C TRP A 101 -9.45 4.75 9.36
N TYR A 102 -10.05 3.56 9.45
CA TYR A 102 -9.40 2.29 9.10
C TYR A 102 -9.24 2.14 7.58
N GLU A 103 -10.13 2.73 6.78
CA GLU A 103 -10.00 2.80 5.32
C GLU A 103 -8.90 3.77 4.93
N PHE A 104 -8.87 4.97 5.52
CA PHE A 104 -7.79 5.93 5.31
C PHE A 104 -6.43 5.34 5.71
N SER A 105 -6.37 4.65 6.84
CA SER A 105 -5.16 3.96 7.30
C SER A 105 -4.68 2.93 6.27
N ALA A 106 -5.61 2.17 5.67
CA ALA A 106 -5.26 1.29 4.55
C ALA A 106 -4.76 2.07 3.31
N CYS A 107 -5.41 3.19 2.96
CA CYS A 107 -4.97 4.05 1.84
C CYS A 107 -3.55 4.58 2.00
N ALA A 108 -3.14 4.86 3.24
CA ALA A 108 -1.81 5.35 3.57
C ALA A 108 -0.73 4.26 3.56
N GLY A 109 -1.11 2.98 3.65
CA GLY A 109 -0.16 1.88 3.89
C GLY A 109 0.60 1.36 2.67
N SER A 110 0.33 1.88 1.47
CA SER A 110 0.94 1.40 0.23
C SER A 110 1.95 2.40 -0.33
N THR A 111 3.03 1.87 -0.92
CA THR A 111 4.09 2.65 -1.58
C THR A 111 3.95 2.71 -3.10
N LEU A 112 2.90 2.12 -3.67
CA LEU A 112 2.73 2.02 -5.13
C LEU A 112 2.68 3.38 -5.83
N GLY A 113 2.05 4.40 -5.22
CA GLY A 113 2.02 5.75 -5.79
C GLY A 113 3.41 6.39 -5.88
N ILE A 114 4.25 6.19 -4.87
CA ILE A 114 5.66 6.66 -4.83
C ILE A 114 6.44 6.02 -5.99
N PHE A 115 6.39 4.69 -6.12
CA PHE A 115 7.10 4.00 -7.21
C PHE A 115 6.61 4.42 -8.59
N CYS A 116 5.31 4.64 -8.76
CA CYS A 116 4.75 5.09 -10.03
C CYS A 116 5.23 6.51 -10.39
N LEU A 117 5.21 7.44 -9.44
CA LEU A 117 5.69 8.81 -9.66
C LEU A 117 7.16 8.81 -10.09
N VAL A 118 8.03 8.10 -9.35
CA VAL A 118 9.45 7.98 -9.70
C VAL A 118 9.62 7.37 -11.08
N SER A 119 8.95 6.25 -11.38
CA SER A 119 9.07 5.57 -12.66
C SER A 119 8.65 6.41 -13.86
N TYR A 120 7.69 7.34 -13.71
CA TYR A 120 7.28 8.21 -14.80
C TYR A 120 8.14 9.46 -14.94
N SER A 121 8.69 9.97 -13.83
CA SER A 121 9.50 11.18 -13.81
C SER A 121 10.81 11.07 -14.60
N VAL A 122 11.31 9.85 -14.85
CA VAL A 122 12.50 9.61 -15.69
C VAL A 122 12.26 9.95 -17.18
N ARG A 123 11.01 10.15 -17.59
CA ARG A 123 10.67 10.44 -18.99
C ARG A 123 10.86 11.93 -19.29
N SER A 124 11.46 12.24 -20.43
CA SER A 124 11.66 13.62 -20.90
C SER A 124 10.36 14.36 -21.23
N ASP A 125 9.24 13.65 -21.43
CA ASP A 125 7.92 14.23 -21.72
C ASP A 125 7.01 14.32 -20.48
N PHE A 126 7.57 14.10 -19.28
CA PHE A 126 6.82 14.17 -18.04
C PHE A 126 6.40 15.61 -17.70
N THR A 127 5.22 15.77 -17.11
CA THR A 127 4.66 17.10 -16.79
C THR A 127 4.04 17.11 -15.39
N GLU A 128 3.89 18.31 -14.82
CA GLU A 128 3.21 18.51 -13.53
C GLU A 128 1.78 17.95 -13.52
N SER A 129 1.04 18.13 -14.62
CA SER A 129 -0.31 17.55 -14.79
C SER A 129 -0.29 16.02 -14.73
N MET A 130 0.73 15.38 -15.32
CA MET A 130 0.90 13.93 -15.20
C MET A 130 1.23 13.50 -13.78
N ALA A 131 2.05 14.28 -13.03
CA ALA A 131 2.35 14.00 -11.63
C ALA A 131 1.10 13.99 -10.76
N GLY A 132 0.28 15.05 -10.85
CA GLY A 132 -1.00 15.13 -10.15
C GLY A 132 -1.94 13.99 -10.56
N LYS A 133 -2.04 13.70 -11.85
CA LYS A 133 -2.88 12.61 -12.35
C LYS A 133 -2.46 11.24 -11.80
N ILE A 134 -1.15 10.95 -11.77
CA ILE A 134 -0.63 9.70 -11.21
C ILE A 134 -0.91 9.62 -9.71
N ARG A 135 -0.66 10.70 -8.97
CA ARG A 135 -0.94 10.77 -7.52
C ARG A 135 -2.40 10.44 -7.25
N ASP A 136 -3.32 11.12 -7.93
CA ASP A 136 -4.77 10.95 -7.75
C ASP A 136 -5.27 9.60 -8.26
N SER A 137 -4.62 9.02 -9.27
CA SER A 137 -4.97 7.68 -9.75
C SER A 137 -4.65 6.59 -8.73
N TYR A 138 -3.54 6.72 -7.99
CA TYR A 138 -3.14 5.70 -7.00
C TYR A 138 -3.74 5.94 -5.62
N PHE A 139 -3.70 7.18 -5.14
CA PHE A 139 -4.24 7.56 -3.84
C PHE A 139 -5.61 8.24 -3.99
N PRO A 140 -6.64 7.80 -3.23
CA PRO A 140 -6.56 6.84 -2.14
C PRO A 140 -6.83 5.38 -2.56
N TYR A 141 -7.60 5.14 -3.62
CA TYR A 141 -8.32 3.88 -3.79
C TYR A 141 -7.46 2.68 -4.22
N ILE A 142 -6.48 2.83 -5.11
CA ILE A 142 -5.60 1.70 -5.48
C ILE A 142 -4.74 1.31 -4.29
N GLN A 143 -4.20 2.30 -3.58
CA GLN A 143 -3.42 2.06 -2.37
C GLN A 143 -4.27 1.40 -1.29
N GLY A 144 -5.48 1.90 -1.04
CA GLY A 144 -6.38 1.34 -0.05
C GLY A 144 -6.80 -0.08 -0.40
N LEU A 145 -7.12 -0.35 -1.66
CA LEU A 145 -7.46 -1.69 -2.12
C LEU A 145 -6.30 -2.67 -1.95
N HIS A 146 -5.07 -2.26 -2.27
CA HIS A 146 -3.87 -3.08 -2.08
C HIS A 146 -3.74 -3.52 -0.62
N ILE A 147 -3.86 -2.59 0.33
CA ILE A 147 -3.68 -2.87 1.75
C ILE A 147 -4.88 -3.58 2.36
N LEU A 148 -6.11 -3.22 1.99
CA LEU A 148 -7.29 -3.93 2.49
C LEU A 148 -7.31 -5.41 2.06
N LEU A 149 -6.80 -5.73 0.88
CA LEU A 149 -6.66 -7.13 0.44
C LEU A 149 -5.60 -7.90 1.23
N ASP A 150 -4.48 -7.26 1.53
CA ASP A 150 -3.41 -7.82 2.36
C ASP A 150 -3.96 -8.19 3.74
N TYR A 151 -4.59 -7.22 4.41
CA TYR A 151 -5.23 -7.40 5.70
C TYR A 151 -6.38 -8.42 5.67
N LEU A 152 -7.14 -8.50 4.57
CA LEU A 152 -8.21 -9.49 4.42
C LEU A 152 -7.67 -10.92 4.49
N ILE A 153 -6.47 -11.16 3.96
CA ILE A 153 -5.84 -12.47 3.89
C ILE A 153 -5.15 -12.84 5.21
N ASP A 154 -4.59 -11.85 5.90
CA ASP A 154 -3.79 -12.06 7.10
C ASP A 154 -4.58 -12.00 8.41
N GLN A 155 -5.92 -11.90 8.36
CA GLN A 155 -6.78 -11.84 9.56
C GLN A 155 -6.50 -12.91 10.62
N GLU A 156 -6.25 -14.16 10.22
CA GLU A 156 -5.96 -15.24 11.19
C GLU A 156 -4.58 -15.08 11.83
N GLU A 157 -3.59 -14.63 11.05
CA GLU A 157 -2.23 -14.39 11.51
C GLU A 157 -2.17 -13.18 12.44
N ASP A 158 -2.82 -12.07 12.07
CA ASP A 158 -2.91 -10.86 12.88
C ASP A 158 -3.64 -11.13 14.21
N LEU A 159 -4.70 -11.93 14.18
CA LEU A 159 -5.42 -12.33 15.40
C LEU A 159 -4.53 -13.14 16.36
N ILE A 160 -3.71 -14.04 15.83
CA ILE A 160 -2.76 -14.84 16.63
C ILE A 160 -1.60 -13.96 17.13
N GLY A 161 -1.12 -13.03 16.30
CA GLY A 161 -0.02 -12.11 16.61
C GLY A 161 -0.39 -10.96 17.56
N GLY A 162 -1.69 -10.68 17.74
CA GLY A 162 -2.15 -9.48 18.47
C GLY A 162 -1.91 -8.19 17.67
N ASP A 163 -1.82 -8.32 16.35
CA ASP A 163 -1.59 -7.21 15.45
C ASP A 163 -2.89 -6.51 15.05
N LEU A 164 -2.79 -5.20 14.83
CA LEU A 164 -3.91 -4.40 14.39
C LEU A 164 -4.30 -4.79 12.96
N ASN A 165 -5.54 -5.27 12.77
CA ASN A 165 -6.09 -5.56 11.45
C ASN A 165 -7.27 -4.61 11.10
N PHE A 166 -7.15 -3.82 10.04
CA PHE A 166 -8.20 -2.84 9.66
C PHE A 166 -9.53 -3.48 9.26
N CYS A 167 -9.54 -4.72 8.74
CA CYS A 167 -10.76 -5.41 8.36
C CYS A 167 -11.67 -5.73 9.56
N THR A 168 -11.13 -5.80 10.78
CA THR A 168 -11.92 -6.12 11.98
C THR A 168 -12.75 -4.94 12.50
N TYR A 169 -12.53 -3.72 11.98
CA TYR A 169 -13.23 -2.51 12.42
C TYR A 169 -14.49 -2.20 11.61
N TYR A 170 -14.75 -2.95 10.53
CA TYR A 170 -16.03 -2.88 9.84
C TYR A 170 -17.16 -3.38 10.74
N PRO A 171 -18.34 -2.72 10.77
CA PRO A 171 -19.45 -3.12 11.64
C PRO A 171 -19.95 -4.55 11.40
N SER A 172 -19.88 -5.00 10.14
CA SER A 172 -20.17 -6.36 9.76
C SER A 172 -19.34 -6.79 8.55
N HIS A 173 -19.31 -8.09 8.29
CA HIS A 173 -18.74 -8.62 7.06
C HIS A 173 -19.45 -8.04 5.84
N SER A 174 -20.77 -7.82 5.89
CA SER A 174 -21.51 -7.25 4.75
C SER A 174 -21.06 -5.83 4.42
N ASP A 175 -20.84 -4.99 5.44
CA ASP A 175 -20.34 -3.63 5.28
C ASP A 175 -18.93 -3.64 4.67
N MET A 176 -18.05 -4.53 5.15
CA MET A 176 -16.72 -4.71 4.58
C MET A 176 -16.78 -5.10 3.10
N MET A 177 -17.69 -6.01 2.73
CA MET A 177 -17.85 -6.42 1.33
C MET A 177 -18.31 -5.27 0.43
N GLU A 178 -19.32 -4.52 0.85
CA GLU A 178 -19.83 -3.37 0.10
C GLU A 178 -18.75 -2.30 -0.09
N ARG A 179 -17.98 -2.03 0.96
CA ARG A 179 -16.88 -1.06 0.90
C ARG A 179 -15.71 -1.54 0.04
N LEU A 180 -15.34 -2.83 0.11
CA LEU A 180 -14.33 -3.38 -0.80
C LEU A 180 -14.76 -3.30 -2.28
N GLU A 181 -16.02 -3.59 -2.58
CA GLU A 181 -16.56 -3.42 -3.94
C GLU A 181 -16.49 -1.96 -4.38
N TYR A 182 -16.89 -1.03 -3.52
CA TYR A 182 -16.76 0.41 -3.76
C TYR A 182 -15.30 0.81 -4.04
N PHE A 183 -14.34 0.31 -3.26
CA PHE A 183 -12.91 0.58 -3.49
C PHE A 183 -12.43 0.05 -4.84
N ILE A 184 -12.90 -1.11 -5.27
CA ILE A 184 -12.59 -1.66 -6.60
C ILE A 184 -13.14 -0.75 -7.71
N GLU A 185 -14.40 -0.35 -7.61
CA GLU A 185 -15.06 0.53 -8.59
C GLU A 185 -14.35 1.89 -8.67
N MET A 186 -14.06 2.50 -7.52
CA MET A 186 -13.36 3.79 -7.46
C MET A 186 -11.92 3.68 -7.97
N ALA A 187 -11.22 2.57 -7.69
CA ALA A 187 -9.88 2.33 -8.23
C ALA A 187 -9.89 2.25 -9.77
N ASP A 188 -10.89 1.61 -10.37
CA ASP A 188 -11.05 1.61 -11.84
C ASP A 188 -11.38 3.01 -12.39
N GLU A 189 -12.21 3.78 -11.68
CA GLU A 189 -12.57 5.13 -12.09
C GLU A 189 -11.37 6.07 -12.06
N HIS A 190 -10.56 6.01 -11.00
CA HIS A 190 -9.40 6.89 -10.81
C HIS A 190 -8.27 6.60 -11.81
N LEU A 191 -8.22 5.39 -12.38
CA LEU A 191 -7.32 5.07 -13.48
C LEU A 191 -7.69 5.74 -14.80
N ARG A 192 -8.92 6.25 -14.98
CA ARG A 192 -9.32 6.84 -16.27
C ARG A 192 -8.45 8.04 -16.62
N GLY A 193 -7.82 8.00 -17.78
CA GLY A 193 -6.97 9.08 -18.31
C GLY A 193 -5.57 9.15 -17.71
N ILE A 194 -5.14 8.17 -16.90
CA ILE A 194 -3.72 8.04 -16.56
C ILE A 194 -2.93 7.59 -17.80
N PRO A 195 -1.69 8.06 -17.99
CA PRO A 195 -0.80 7.48 -19.00
C PRO A 195 -0.73 5.96 -18.89
N HIS A 196 -0.73 5.25 -20.02
CA HIS A 196 -0.75 3.78 -20.08
C HIS A 196 -1.85 3.12 -19.22
N GLU A 197 -3.06 3.71 -19.19
CA GLU A 197 -4.21 3.25 -18.39
C GLU A 197 -4.43 1.72 -18.40
N ASN A 198 -4.35 1.07 -19.56
CA ASN A 198 -4.54 -0.37 -19.66
C ASN A 198 -3.48 -1.18 -18.90
N PHE A 199 -2.25 -0.68 -18.81
CA PHE A 199 -1.17 -1.30 -18.03
C PHE A 199 -1.45 -1.18 -16.53
N HIS A 200 -1.83 0.00 -16.06
CA HIS A 200 -2.19 0.20 -14.65
C HIS A 200 -3.42 -0.62 -14.24
N ARG A 201 -4.42 -0.69 -15.12
CA ARG A 201 -5.60 -1.54 -14.92
C ARG A 201 -5.20 -3.02 -14.86
N LEU A 202 -4.29 -3.46 -15.73
CA LEU A 202 -3.76 -4.83 -15.69
C LEU A 202 -3.06 -5.14 -14.36
N ILE A 203 -2.21 -4.24 -13.85
CA ILE A 203 -1.55 -4.39 -12.55
C ILE A 203 -2.58 -4.46 -11.43
N ASN A 204 -3.52 -3.52 -11.38
CA ASN A 204 -4.55 -3.48 -10.33
C ASN A 204 -5.39 -4.76 -10.29
N ARG A 205 -5.84 -5.24 -11.47
CA ARG A 205 -6.55 -6.52 -11.60
C ARG A 205 -5.69 -7.73 -11.30
N GLY A 206 -4.41 -7.68 -11.65
CA GLY A 206 -3.42 -8.72 -11.36
C GLY A 206 -3.23 -8.89 -9.85
N LEU A 207 -3.00 -7.80 -9.12
CA LEU A 207 -2.91 -7.78 -7.67
C LEU A 207 -4.16 -8.41 -7.05
N LEU A 208 -5.36 -7.91 -7.40
CA LEU A 208 -6.64 -8.49 -6.96
C LEU A 208 -6.71 -10.01 -7.19
N GLY A 209 -6.37 -10.47 -8.39
CA GLY A 209 -6.39 -11.88 -8.74
C GLY A 209 -5.41 -12.73 -7.91
N VAL A 210 -4.20 -12.22 -7.69
CA VAL A 210 -3.14 -12.91 -6.94
C VAL A 210 -3.49 -12.99 -5.45
N TYR A 211 -3.86 -11.87 -4.82
CA TYR A 211 -4.27 -11.83 -3.41
C TYR A 211 -5.47 -12.77 -3.19
N LEU A 212 -6.55 -12.61 -3.95
CA LEU A 212 -7.75 -13.44 -3.78
C LEU A 212 -7.52 -14.93 -4.11
N SER A 213 -6.42 -15.30 -4.77
CA SER A 213 -6.07 -16.71 -5.04
C SER A 213 -5.41 -17.43 -3.87
N ASP A 214 -5.07 -16.72 -2.79
CA ASP A 214 -4.37 -17.28 -1.64
C ASP A 214 -5.15 -18.44 -0.99
N ASP A 215 -4.44 -19.38 -0.40
CA ASP A 215 -5.06 -20.53 0.26
C ASP A 215 -5.74 -20.15 1.58
N LYS A 216 -5.28 -19.08 2.26
CA LYS A 216 -5.95 -18.53 3.45
C LYS A 216 -7.38 -18.08 3.11
N VAL A 217 -7.60 -17.52 1.92
CA VAL A 217 -8.93 -17.12 1.39
C VAL A 217 -9.83 -18.34 1.19
N ALA A 218 -9.29 -19.44 0.68
CA ALA A 218 -10.06 -20.66 0.41
C ALA A 218 -10.46 -21.43 1.68
N GLY A 219 -9.70 -21.26 2.78
CA GLY A 219 -9.96 -21.89 4.08
C GLY A 219 -11.17 -21.30 4.82
N GLN A 220 -11.53 -20.06 4.54
CA GLN A 220 -12.61 -19.35 5.23
C GLN A 220 -13.84 -19.20 4.33
N LYS A 221 -14.94 -19.88 4.66
CA LYS A 221 -16.12 -20.01 3.77
C LYS A 221 -16.71 -18.66 3.34
N GLU A 222 -16.75 -17.68 4.24
CA GLU A 222 -17.28 -16.34 3.94
C GLU A 222 -16.29 -15.52 3.09
N ILE A 223 -14.98 -15.56 3.39
CA ILE A 223 -13.96 -14.91 2.56
C ILE A 223 -13.89 -15.54 1.16
N GLY A 224 -14.04 -16.85 1.04
CA GLY A 224 -14.09 -17.54 -0.25
C GLY A 224 -15.31 -17.15 -1.11
N ARG A 225 -16.45 -16.79 -0.48
CA ARG A 225 -17.59 -16.20 -1.20
C ARG A 225 -17.29 -14.76 -1.63
N LEU A 226 -16.69 -13.98 -0.74
CA LEU A 226 -16.24 -12.62 -1.03
C LEU A 226 -15.29 -12.60 -2.23
N ALA A 227 -14.23 -13.41 -2.21
CA ALA A 227 -13.28 -13.52 -3.30
C ALA A 227 -13.95 -13.82 -4.65
N LYS A 228 -14.91 -14.75 -4.70
CA LYS A 228 -15.66 -15.04 -5.93
C LYS A 228 -16.47 -13.84 -6.42
N ARG A 229 -17.08 -13.09 -5.50
CA ARG A 229 -17.87 -11.89 -5.80
C ARG A 229 -16.96 -10.76 -6.33
N LEU A 230 -15.85 -10.48 -5.64
CA LEU A 230 -14.86 -9.48 -6.05
C LEU A 230 -14.18 -9.83 -7.37
N ILE A 231 -13.80 -11.10 -7.60
CA ILE A 231 -13.23 -11.54 -8.89
C ILE A 231 -14.24 -11.35 -10.03
N LYS A 232 -15.52 -11.64 -9.79
CA LYS A 232 -16.57 -11.43 -10.78
C LYS A 232 -16.76 -9.93 -11.09
N ALA A 233 -16.76 -9.08 -10.07
CA ALA A 233 -16.81 -7.63 -10.23
C ALA A 233 -15.57 -7.09 -10.96
N SER A 234 -14.42 -7.74 -10.77
CA SER A 234 -13.13 -7.29 -11.29
C SER A 234 -12.78 -7.77 -12.70
N GLY A 235 -13.71 -8.45 -13.38
CA GLY A 235 -13.61 -8.81 -14.79
C GLY A 235 -12.65 -9.97 -15.12
N LYS A 236 -12.51 -10.23 -16.43
CA LYS A 236 -11.83 -11.43 -16.97
C LYS A 236 -10.33 -11.50 -16.61
N THR A 237 -9.66 -10.37 -16.55
CA THR A 237 -8.23 -10.29 -16.21
C THR A 237 -7.98 -10.79 -14.79
N SER A 238 -8.76 -10.33 -13.82
CA SER A 238 -8.67 -10.77 -12.42
C SER A 238 -8.95 -12.27 -12.30
N TYR A 239 -9.96 -12.76 -13.05
CA TYR A 239 -10.26 -14.19 -13.11
C TYR A 239 -9.08 -15.03 -13.65
N PHE A 240 -8.39 -14.55 -14.70
CA PHE A 240 -7.19 -15.22 -15.23
C PHE A 240 -6.09 -15.34 -14.16
N PHE A 241 -5.75 -14.25 -13.49
CA PHE A 241 -4.73 -14.27 -12.43
C PHE A 241 -5.17 -15.13 -11.24
N TYR A 242 -6.44 -15.09 -10.86
CA TYR A 242 -6.98 -15.94 -9.81
C TYR A 242 -6.81 -17.43 -10.12
N ILE A 243 -7.18 -17.87 -11.33
CA ILE A 243 -7.02 -19.27 -11.74
C ILE A 243 -5.54 -19.67 -11.80
N ASN A 244 -4.67 -18.81 -12.33
CA ASN A 244 -3.23 -19.07 -12.39
C ASN A 244 -2.62 -19.17 -10.99
N GLY A 245 -2.96 -18.27 -10.07
CA GLY A 245 -2.48 -18.31 -8.69
C GLY A 245 -2.92 -19.59 -7.98
N ARG A 246 -4.19 -20.00 -8.13
CA ARG A 246 -4.70 -21.28 -7.60
C ARG A 246 -3.98 -22.48 -8.20
N ALA A 247 -3.74 -22.49 -9.51
CA ALA A 247 -3.05 -23.57 -10.19
C ALA A 247 -1.59 -23.68 -9.73
N TYR A 248 -0.87 -22.56 -9.67
CA TYR A 248 0.52 -22.49 -9.23
C TYR A 248 0.68 -22.99 -7.79
N ARG A 249 -0.15 -22.54 -6.85
CA ARG A 249 -0.11 -23.00 -5.45
C ARG A 249 -0.45 -24.49 -5.31
N LYS A 250 -1.39 -24.99 -6.13
CA LYS A 250 -1.70 -26.43 -6.19
C LYS A 250 -0.50 -27.24 -6.70
N ILE A 251 0.23 -26.73 -7.69
CA ILE A 251 1.47 -27.35 -8.21
C ILE A 251 2.56 -27.35 -7.13
N GLN A 252 2.79 -26.23 -6.43
CA GLN A 252 3.76 -26.15 -5.32
C GLN A 252 3.46 -27.14 -4.19
N LYS A 253 2.19 -27.45 -3.94
CA LYS A 253 1.77 -28.43 -2.93
C LYS A 253 1.94 -29.89 -3.38
N MET A 254 2.31 -30.15 -4.64
CA MET A 254 2.53 -31.51 -5.11
C MET A 254 3.81 -32.12 -4.50
N PRO A 255 3.78 -33.41 -4.13
CA PRO A 255 4.88 -34.05 -3.40
C PRO A 255 6.25 -33.97 -4.07
N TRP A 256 6.29 -33.91 -5.40
CA TRP A 256 7.53 -33.92 -6.21
C TRP A 256 8.23 -32.56 -6.31
N MET A 257 7.63 -31.47 -5.80
CA MET A 257 8.26 -30.15 -5.68
C MET A 257 8.73 -29.81 -4.27
N LYS A 258 8.30 -30.56 -3.24
CA LYS A 258 8.79 -30.40 -1.86
C LYS A 258 10.14 -31.09 -1.60
N SER A 259 10.70 -31.71 -2.64
CA SER A 259 12.02 -32.36 -2.63
C SER A 259 12.96 -31.61 -3.59
N SER A 260 13.31 -30.37 -3.25
CA SER A 260 14.49 -29.66 -3.76
C SER A 260 14.87 -28.59 -2.74
#